data_AF-A0A1X2GGT3-F1
#
_entry.id   AF-A0A1X2GGT3-F1
#
_cell.length_a   1.000
_cell.length_b   1.000
_cell.length_c   1.000
_cell.angle_alpha   90.00
_cell.angle_beta   90.00
_cell.angle_gamma   90.00
#
_symmetry.space_group_name_H-M   'P 1'
#
loop_
_entity.id
_entity.type
_entity.pdbx_description
1 polymer ?
#
loop_
_entity_poly.entity_id
_entity_poly.type
_entity_poly.pdbx_seq_one_letter_code
_entity_poly.pdbx_strand_id
1 'polypeptide(L)'
;MPSKTDIIVNGLDLTVYGLEEYNNLPKGTPVGILFAIHGRLQQKAIMEPLAGVVCPLNDTRSDPGQRHLLVVTFDQVNHGSRLVDKNANNGWEAHNPSHAVDMWSMIHTGANTVSELIDVLEHYLFGGQRPVQVWGCMGFSMGGHVAFLAGAQGRKKRASSRM
;
A
#
# COMPACT_ATOMS: atom_id res chain seq x y z
N MET A 1 16.66 -8.66 -7.01
CA MET A 1 15.29 -8.09 -6.96
C MET A 1 14.43 -9.06 -6.16
N PRO A 2 13.56 -8.58 -5.26
CA PRO A 2 12.67 -9.46 -4.50
C PRO A 2 11.65 -10.16 -5.41
N SER A 3 11.07 -11.26 -4.93
CA SER A 3 9.93 -11.91 -5.59
C SER A 3 8.78 -10.93 -5.79
N LYS A 4 7.93 -11.20 -6.80
CA LYS A 4 6.77 -10.40 -7.15
C LYS A 4 5.54 -11.31 -7.27
N THR A 5 4.54 -11.07 -6.44
CA THR A 5 3.27 -11.82 -6.46
C THR A 5 2.12 -10.84 -6.66
N ASP A 6 1.34 -11.05 -7.73
CA ASP A 6 0.13 -10.26 -7.99
C ASP A 6 -1.10 -10.97 -7.40
N ILE A 7 -1.93 -10.22 -6.66
CA ILE A 7 -3.15 -10.72 -6.01
C ILE A 7 -4.30 -9.72 -6.17
N ILE A 8 -5.54 -10.22 -6.16
CA ILE A 8 -6.73 -9.37 -6.19
C ILE A 8 -7.35 -9.26 -4.80
N VAL A 9 -7.46 -8.04 -4.28
CA VAL A 9 -8.09 -7.75 -2.98
C VAL A 9 -9.00 -6.54 -3.13
N ASN A 10 -10.26 -6.62 -2.71
CA ASN A 10 -11.26 -5.55 -2.83
C ASN A 10 -11.41 -4.99 -4.26
N GLY A 11 -11.23 -5.84 -5.28
CA GLY A 11 -11.27 -5.42 -6.69
C GLY A 11 -10.04 -4.62 -7.14
N LEU A 12 -8.97 -4.60 -6.35
CA LEU A 12 -7.70 -3.97 -6.67
C LEU A 12 -6.67 -5.04 -7.05
N ASP A 13 -5.90 -4.76 -8.10
CA ASP A 13 -4.74 -5.54 -8.49
C ASP A 13 -3.50 -5.07 -7.71
N LEU A 14 -3.17 -5.81 -6.64
CA LEU A 14 -2.04 -5.54 -5.76
C LEU A 14 -0.83 -6.32 -6.25
N THR A 15 0.33 -5.68 -6.22
CA THR A 15 1.62 -6.35 -6.32
C THR A 15 2.27 -6.40 -4.94
N VAL A 16 2.64 -7.60 -4.50
CA VAL A 16 3.32 -7.88 -3.24
C VAL A 16 4.74 -8.33 -3.53
N TYR A 17 5.71 -7.64 -2.98
CA TYR A 17 7.13 -7.96 -3.11
C TYR A 17 7.67 -8.62 -1.85
N GLY A 18 8.51 -9.65 -2.04
CA GLY A 18 9.20 -10.35 -0.94
C GLY A 18 8.40 -11.51 -0.32
N LEU A 19 7.25 -11.89 -0.90
CA LEU A 19 6.34 -12.88 -0.32
C LEU A 19 6.85 -14.31 -0.46
N GLU A 20 7.49 -14.67 -1.57
CA GLU A 20 8.05 -16.01 -1.74
C GLU A 20 9.19 -16.27 -0.76
N GLU A 21 10.04 -15.27 -0.51
CA GLU A 21 11.10 -15.32 0.49
C GLU A 21 10.52 -15.52 1.89
N TYR A 22 9.42 -14.84 2.22
CA TYR A 22 8.72 -15.05 3.48
C TYR A 22 8.18 -16.47 3.62
N ASN A 23 7.61 -17.05 2.56
CA ASN A 23 7.02 -18.39 2.59
C ASN A 23 8.06 -19.50 2.86
N ASN A 24 9.35 -19.22 2.65
CA ASN A 24 10.45 -20.12 2.99
C ASN A 24 10.92 -20.01 4.47
N LEU A 25 10.36 -19.08 5.25
CA LEU A 25 10.69 -18.87 6.65
C LEU A 25 9.81 -19.72 7.58
N PRO A 26 10.22 -19.92 8.85
CA PRO A 26 9.39 -20.59 9.84
C PRO A 26 8.00 -19.93 9.98
N LYS A 27 6.97 -20.76 10.13
CA LYS A 27 5.59 -20.32 10.30
C LYS A 27 5.47 -19.36 11.49
N GLY A 28 4.77 -18.24 11.29
CA GLY A 28 4.60 -17.21 12.31
C GLY A 28 5.77 -16.22 12.45
N THR A 29 6.73 -16.24 11.51
CA THR A 29 7.76 -15.19 11.42
C THR A 29 7.10 -13.80 11.41
N PRO A 30 7.51 -12.84 12.26
CA PRO A 30 6.94 -11.50 12.27
C PRO A 30 7.04 -10.79 10.93
N VAL A 31 5.98 -10.11 10.51
CA VAL A 31 5.93 -9.35 9.24
C VAL A 31 5.74 -7.86 9.50
N GLY A 32 6.44 -7.04 8.71
CA GLY A 32 6.13 -5.64 8.51
C GLY A 32 5.71 -5.42 7.06
N ILE A 33 4.57 -4.75 6.84
CA ILE A 33 4.08 -4.44 5.49
C ILE A 33 4.22 -2.95 5.24
N LEU A 34 4.91 -2.57 4.16
CA LEU A 34 5.01 -1.21 3.66
C LEU A 34 4.13 -1.05 2.42
N PHE A 35 3.08 -0.24 2.51
CA PHE A 35 2.37 0.24 1.33
C PHE A 35 3.20 1.30 0.61
N ALA A 36 3.45 1.08 -0.68
CA ALA A 36 4.17 1.99 -1.57
C ALA A 36 3.18 2.62 -2.57
N ILE A 37 2.95 3.93 -2.44
CA ILE A 37 1.90 4.65 -3.16
C ILE A 37 2.52 5.60 -4.20
N HIS A 38 2.19 5.40 -5.47
CA HIS A 38 2.76 6.15 -6.59
C HIS A 38 2.24 7.61 -6.67
N GLY A 39 2.86 8.43 -7.53
CA GLY A 39 2.42 9.80 -7.79
C GLY A 39 1.28 9.88 -8.80
N ARG A 40 0.73 11.09 -8.97
CA ARG A 40 -0.26 11.38 -10.01
C ARG A 40 0.34 11.13 -11.41
N LEU A 41 -0.49 10.67 -12.35
CA LEU A 41 -0.12 10.30 -13.72
C LEU A 41 0.83 9.09 -13.83
N GLN A 42 1.00 8.34 -12.76
CA GLN A 42 1.83 7.12 -12.74
C GLN A 42 0.99 5.86 -12.51
N GLN A 43 1.68 4.72 -12.35
CA GLN A 43 1.10 3.40 -12.09
C GLN A 43 1.96 2.64 -11.08
N LYS A 44 1.43 1.57 -10.48
CA LYS A 44 2.03 0.78 -9.39
C LYS A 44 3.44 0.29 -9.69
N ALA A 45 3.74 -0.04 -10.95
CA ALA A 45 5.05 -0.52 -11.40
C ALA A 45 6.20 0.47 -11.13
N ILE A 46 5.91 1.78 -11.06
CA ILE A 46 6.95 2.78 -10.77
C ILE A 46 7.50 2.67 -9.32
N MET A 47 6.81 1.91 -8.45
CA MET A 47 7.24 1.66 -7.08
C MET A 47 8.18 0.45 -6.94
N GLU A 48 8.42 -0.31 -8.02
CA GLU A 48 9.31 -1.48 -7.98
C GLU A 48 10.74 -1.17 -7.48
N PRO A 49 11.38 -0.05 -7.86
CA PRO A 49 12.69 0.30 -7.31
C PRO A 49 12.70 0.45 -5.78
N LEU A 50 11.60 0.92 -5.19
CA LEU A 50 11.49 1.01 -3.73
C LEU A 50 11.49 -0.39 -3.09
N ALA A 51 10.77 -1.35 -3.67
CA ALA A 51 10.82 -2.75 -3.23
C ALA A 51 12.24 -3.33 -3.37
N GLY A 52 12.95 -2.97 -4.44
CA GLY A 52 14.35 -3.33 -4.65
C GLY A 52 15.32 -2.79 -3.59
N VAL A 53 14.96 -1.74 -2.85
CA VAL A 53 15.76 -1.19 -1.74
C VAL A 53 15.29 -1.71 -0.38
N VAL A 54 13.97 -1.86 -0.18
CA VAL A 54 13.39 -2.24 1.11
C VAL A 54 13.54 -3.73 1.39
N CYS A 55 13.21 -4.60 0.44
CA CYS A 55 13.24 -6.05 0.68
C CYS A 55 14.64 -6.61 0.99
N PRO A 56 15.76 -6.13 0.39
CA PRO A 56 17.10 -6.58 0.79
C PRO A 56 17.49 -6.27 2.24
N LEU A 57 16.78 -5.37 2.94
CA LEU A 57 16.99 -5.16 4.37
C LEU A 57 16.62 -6.40 5.21
N ASN A 58 15.94 -7.38 4.62
CA ASN A 58 15.68 -8.68 5.25
C ASN A 58 16.97 -9.52 5.36
N ASP A 59 17.96 -9.31 4.49
CA ASP A 59 19.19 -10.11 4.45
C ASP A 59 20.17 -9.76 5.59
N THR A 60 20.03 -8.57 6.16
CA THR A 60 20.83 -8.12 7.32
C THR A 60 20.26 -8.60 8.65
N ARG A 61 19.30 -9.53 8.61
CA ARG A 61 18.63 -10.08 9.78
C ARG A 61 19.62 -10.83 10.68
N SER A 62 20.01 -10.17 11.76
CA SER A 62 20.82 -10.74 12.83
C SER A 62 19.99 -11.13 14.05
N ASP A 63 18.78 -10.56 14.20
CA ASP A 63 17.87 -10.84 15.31
C ASP A 63 16.72 -11.77 14.86
N PRO A 64 16.50 -12.91 15.55
CA PRO A 64 15.32 -13.75 15.37
C PRO A 64 13.98 -12.98 15.49
N GLY A 65 13.93 -11.90 16.26
CA GLY A 65 12.76 -11.02 16.42
C GLY A 65 12.55 -10.00 15.30
N GLN A 66 13.50 -9.83 14.38
CA GLN A 66 13.38 -8.90 13.27
C GLN A 66 12.24 -9.31 12.33
N ARG A 67 11.46 -8.32 11.90
CA ARG A 67 10.33 -8.50 11.00
C ARG A 67 10.82 -8.69 9.58
N HIS A 68 10.21 -9.62 8.86
CA HIS A 68 10.34 -9.70 7.40
C HIS A 68 9.52 -8.58 6.77
N LEU A 69 10.18 -7.76 5.94
CA LEU A 69 9.56 -6.63 5.26
C LEU A 69 8.98 -7.06 3.92
N LEU A 70 7.70 -6.80 3.73
CA LEU A 70 6.99 -6.89 2.45
C LEU A 70 6.68 -5.50 1.94
N VAL A 71 6.72 -5.31 0.63
CA VAL A 71 6.27 -4.07 -0.02
C VAL A 71 5.01 -4.38 -0.83
N VAL A 72 3.97 -3.57 -0.65
CA VAL A 72 2.69 -3.73 -1.35
C VAL A 72 2.39 -2.46 -2.13
N THR A 73 2.08 -2.59 -3.41
CA THR A 73 1.70 -1.46 -4.28
C THR A 73 0.46 -1.81 -5.09
N PHE A 74 -0.32 -0.80 -5.45
CA PHE A 74 -1.52 -0.94 -6.28
C PHE A 74 -1.74 0.35 -7.08
N ASP A 75 -2.48 0.25 -8.18
CA ASP A 75 -2.87 1.44 -8.93
C ASP A 75 -3.91 2.23 -8.14
N GLN A 76 -3.66 3.51 -7.92
CA GLN A 76 -4.62 4.39 -7.28
C GLN A 76 -5.85 4.60 -8.15
N VAL A 77 -6.90 5.17 -7.56
CA VAL A 77 -8.13 5.46 -8.29
C VAL A 77 -7.80 6.34 -9.50
N ASN A 78 -8.39 5.99 -10.64
CA ASN A 78 -8.19 6.67 -11.91
C ASN A 78 -6.74 6.69 -12.44
N HIS A 79 -5.91 5.71 -12.07
CA HIS A 79 -4.51 5.59 -12.53
C HIS A 79 -4.20 4.17 -13.01
N GLY A 80 -3.12 4.01 -13.80
CA GLY A 80 -2.66 2.71 -14.29
C GLY A 80 -3.78 1.84 -14.88
N SER A 81 -3.91 0.62 -14.38
CA SER A 81 -4.96 -0.33 -14.75
C SER A 81 -6.40 0.11 -14.40
N ARG A 82 -6.56 1.12 -13.54
CA ARG A 82 -7.84 1.67 -13.08
C ARG A 82 -8.20 3.02 -13.71
N LEU A 83 -7.46 3.43 -14.74
CA LEU A 83 -7.69 4.69 -15.44
C LEU A 83 -9.05 4.66 -16.17
N VAL A 84 -9.91 5.63 -15.86
CA VAL A 84 -11.24 5.78 -16.49
C VAL A 84 -11.33 7.11 -17.23
N ASP A 85 -10.92 8.21 -16.59
CA ASP A 85 -10.93 9.56 -17.17
C ASP A 85 -9.54 10.21 -17.04
N LYS A 86 -8.83 10.34 -18.16
CA LYS A 86 -7.51 10.98 -18.20
C LYS A 86 -7.57 12.46 -17.78
N ASN A 87 -8.63 13.18 -18.12
CA ASN A 87 -8.73 14.61 -17.87
C ASN A 87 -8.90 14.92 -16.38
N ALA A 88 -9.57 14.06 -15.63
CA ALA A 88 -9.69 14.19 -14.17
C ALA A 88 -8.33 14.11 -13.45
N ASN A 89 -7.29 13.55 -14.06
CA ASN A 89 -5.94 13.54 -13.49
C ASN A 89 -5.11 14.79 -13.83
N ASN A 90 -5.60 15.63 -14.75
CA ASN A 90 -4.89 16.82 -15.21
C ASN A 90 -5.03 17.97 -14.21
N GLY A 91 -4.08 18.92 -14.31
CA GLY A 91 -4.12 20.21 -13.60
C GLY A 91 -5.07 21.22 -14.25
N TRP A 92 -5.29 22.35 -13.57
CA TRP A 92 -6.02 23.49 -14.15
C TRP A 92 -5.42 23.96 -15.49
N GLU A 93 -4.10 23.98 -15.61
CA GLU A 93 -3.38 24.37 -16.83
C GLU A 93 -3.70 23.47 -18.03
N ALA A 94 -4.13 22.24 -17.77
CA ALA A 94 -4.55 21.27 -18.76
C ALA A 94 -6.08 21.13 -18.80
N HIS A 95 -6.79 22.23 -18.54
CA HIS A 95 -8.24 22.38 -18.70
C HIS A 95 -9.08 21.44 -17.82
N ASN A 96 -8.59 21.07 -16.64
CA ASN A 96 -9.42 20.43 -15.62
C ASN A 96 -10.01 21.49 -14.66
N PRO A 97 -11.28 21.92 -14.83
CA PRO A 97 -11.91 22.88 -13.91
C PRO A 97 -12.14 22.28 -12.51
N SER A 98 -12.29 20.96 -12.41
CA SER A 98 -12.54 20.22 -11.16
C SER A 98 -11.27 19.79 -10.43
N HIS A 99 -10.09 20.26 -10.87
CA HIS A 99 -8.78 19.77 -10.42
C HIS A 99 -8.64 19.60 -8.90
N ALA A 100 -9.04 20.60 -8.11
CA ALA A 100 -8.92 20.54 -6.66
C ALA A 100 -9.75 19.40 -6.06
N VAL A 101 -10.99 19.22 -6.53
CA VAL A 101 -11.91 18.19 -6.03
C VAL A 101 -11.44 16.81 -6.50
N ASP A 102 -10.97 16.69 -7.74
CA ASP A 102 -10.42 15.43 -8.26
C ASP A 102 -9.18 15.02 -7.47
N MET A 103 -8.22 15.94 -7.29
CA MET A 103 -7.00 15.70 -6.52
C MET A 103 -7.30 15.29 -5.09
N TRP A 104 -8.19 16.01 -4.41
CA TRP A 104 -8.62 15.67 -3.05
C TRP A 104 -9.30 14.30 -2.99
N SER A 105 -10.21 14.02 -3.92
CA SER A 105 -10.95 12.76 -3.96
C SER A 105 -10.01 11.57 -4.18
N MET A 106 -9.00 11.72 -5.05
CA MET A 106 -7.98 10.69 -5.26
C MET A 106 -7.13 10.45 -4.02
N ILE A 107 -6.67 11.52 -3.35
CA ILE A 107 -5.88 11.41 -2.11
C ILE A 107 -6.71 10.76 -0.99
N HIS A 108 -7.92 11.25 -0.78
CA HIS A 108 -8.82 10.73 0.26
C HIS A 108 -9.18 9.26 0.03
N THR A 109 -9.50 8.90 -1.22
CA THR A 109 -9.79 7.52 -1.59
C THR A 109 -8.56 6.63 -1.40
N GLY A 110 -7.38 7.08 -1.82
CA GLY A 110 -6.13 6.33 -1.62
C GLY A 110 -5.85 6.03 -0.15
N ALA A 111 -6.06 7.00 0.74
CA ALA A 111 -5.87 6.83 2.18
C ALA A 111 -6.87 5.85 2.80
N ASN A 112 -8.15 5.92 2.38
CA ASN A 112 -9.17 4.97 2.82
C ASN A 112 -8.89 3.56 2.29
N THR A 113 -8.46 3.42 1.03
CA THR A 113 -8.07 2.13 0.45
C THR A 113 -6.95 1.47 1.26
N VAL A 114 -5.91 2.22 1.67
CA VAL A 114 -4.86 1.67 2.54
C VAL A 114 -5.46 1.16 3.86
N SER A 115 -6.36 1.94 4.48
CA SER A 115 -7.01 1.54 5.73
C SER A 115 -7.88 0.29 5.57
N GLU A 116 -8.61 0.16 4.46
CA GLU A 116 -9.42 -1.01 4.14
C GLU A 116 -8.56 -2.24 3.86
N LEU A 117 -7.42 -2.07 3.18
CA LEU A 117 -6.48 -3.15 2.93
C LEU A 117 -5.84 -3.64 4.24
N ILE A 118 -5.51 -2.77 5.19
CA ILE A 118 -5.00 -3.17 6.52
C ILE A 118 -5.96 -4.15 7.21
N ASP A 119 -7.27 -3.97 7.08
CA ASP A 119 -8.28 -4.80 7.75
C ASP A 119 -8.36 -6.23 7.18
N VAL A 120 -8.00 -6.44 5.91
CA VAL A 120 -8.26 -7.71 5.21
C VAL A 120 -7.02 -8.38 4.62
N LEU A 121 -6.00 -7.61 4.22
CA LEU A 121 -4.87 -8.09 3.42
C LEU A 121 -4.10 -9.21 4.10
N GLU A 122 -3.94 -9.14 5.43
CA GLU A 122 -3.25 -10.17 6.20
C GLU A 122 -3.85 -11.57 5.97
N HIS A 123 -5.18 -11.66 5.90
CA HIS A 123 -5.86 -12.93 5.65
C HIS A 123 -5.61 -13.46 4.23
N TYR A 124 -5.55 -12.58 3.24
CA TYR A 124 -5.22 -12.96 1.85
C TYR A 124 -3.79 -13.47 1.72
N LEU A 125 -2.84 -12.90 2.48
CA LEU A 125 -1.43 -13.29 2.39
C LEU A 125 -1.09 -14.53 3.22
N PHE A 126 -1.71 -14.70 4.39
CA PHE A 126 -1.28 -15.70 5.38
C PHE A 126 -2.42 -16.64 5.84
N GLY A 127 -3.60 -16.53 5.24
CA GLY A 127 -4.78 -17.30 5.63
C GLY A 127 -5.22 -16.98 7.06
N GLY A 128 -5.47 -18.01 7.87
CA GLY A 128 -5.89 -17.83 9.27
C GLY A 128 -4.79 -17.32 10.23
N GLN A 129 -3.55 -17.14 9.75
CA GLN A 129 -2.45 -16.63 10.57
C GLN A 129 -2.51 -15.10 10.68
N ARG A 130 -1.94 -14.55 11.75
CA ARG A 130 -1.82 -13.10 11.95
C ARG A 130 -0.38 -12.66 12.28
N PRO A 131 0.59 -12.80 11.35
CA PRO A 131 1.99 -12.49 11.61
C PRO A 131 2.35 -11.00 11.47
N VAL A 132 1.46 -10.16 10.93
CA VAL A 132 1.74 -8.75 10.67
C VAL A 132 1.72 -7.97 11.97
N GLN A 133 2.87 -7.44 12.34
CA GLN A 133 3.04 -6.70 13.59
C GLN A 133 3.15 -5.19 13.38
N VAL A 134 3.42 -4.73 12.15
CA VAL A 134 3.52 -3.30 11.83
C VAL A 134 3.11 -3.03 10.40
N TRP A 135 2.45 -1.89 10.22
CA TRP A 135 2.03 -1.36 8.93
C TRP A 135 2.74 -0.03 8.71
N GLY A 136 3.32 0.15 7.53
CA GLY A 136 3.90 1.39 7.06
C GLY A 136 3.22 1.84 5.78
N CYS A 137 3.29 3.15 5.49
CA CYS A 137 2.85 3.71 4.24
C CYS A 137 3.85 4.79 3.80
N MET A 138 4.28 4.72 2.55
CA MET A 138 5.18 5.67 1.91
C MET A 138 4.62 6.01 0.53
N GLY A 139 4.81 7.24 0.07
CA GLY A 139 4.50 7.58 -1.30
C GLY A 139 5.16 8.86 -1.77
N PHE A 140 5.06 9.10 -3.07
CA PHE A 140 5.69 10.24 -3.75
C PHE A 140 4.63 11.17 -4.34
N SER A 141 4.82 12.49 -4.22
CA SER A 141 3.88 13.49 -4.72
C SER A 141 2.45 13.24 -4.19
N MET A 142 1.45 13.02 -5.06
CA MET A 142 0.09 12.61 -4.66
C MET A 142 0.10 11.41 -3.69
N GLY A 143 0.95 10.41 -3.92
CA GLY A 143 1.09 9.26 -3.03
C GLY A 143 1.67 9.63 -1.66
N GLY A 144 2.49 10.68 -1.58
CA GLY A 144 2.97 11.22 -0.31
C GLY A 144 1.84 11.87 0.50
N HIS A 145 0.94 12.59 -0.17
CA HIS A 145 -0.28 13.10 0.47
C HIS A 145 -1.19 11.96 0.95
N VAL A 146 -1.31 10.87 0.18
CA VAL A 146 -2.03 9.66 0.60
C VAL A 146 -1.39 9.06 1.85
N ALA A 147 -0.07 8.87 1.86
CA ALA A 147 0.63 8.30 3.02
C ALA A 147 0.47 9.16 4.28
N PHE A 148 0.59 10.48 4.14
CA PHE A 148 0.35 11.42 5.23
C PHE A 148 -1.07 11.31 5.77
N LEU A 149 -2.07 11.33 4.88
CA LEU A 149 -3.47 11.28 5.27
C LEU A 149 -3.84 9.93 5.90
N ALA A 150 -3.35 8.81 5.35
CA ALA A 150 -3.56 7.47 5.93
C ALA A 150 -3.00 7.37 7.35
N GLY A 151 -1.81 7.93 7.60
CA GLY A 151 -1.22 7.99 8.93
C GLY A 151 -1.99 8.91 9.89
N ALA A 152 -2.53 10.02 9.40
CA ALA A 152 -3.30 10.99 10.21
C ALA A 152 -4.72 10.51 10.54
N GLN A 153 -5.33 9.69 9.66
CA GLN A 153 -6.71 9.21 9.78
C GLN A 153 -6.86 7.94 10.64
N GLY A 154 -5.81 7.51 11.35
CA GLY A 154 -5.84 6.32 12.19
C GLY A 154 -7.13 6.24 12.99
N ARG A 155 -7.92 5.17 12.75
CA ARG A 155 -9.22 4.99 13.40
C ARG A 155 -9.00 5.05 14.91
N LYS A 156 -9.54 6.09 15.56
CA LYS A 156 -9.69 6.09 17.02
C LYS A 156 -10.37 4.78 17.37
N LYS A 157 -9.77 3.98 18.27
CA LYS A 157 -10.44 2.81 18.85
C LYS A 157 -11.83 3.29 19.23
N ARG A 158 -12.88 2.78 18.56
CA ARG A 158 -14.26 3.06 18.98
C ARG A 158 -14.27 2.67 20.45
N ALA A 159 -14.52 3.63 21.33
CA ALA A 159 -14.68 3.34 22.75
C ALA A 159 -15.67 2.18 22.81
N SER A 160 -15.24 1.07 23.39
CA SER A 160 -16.14 -0.05 23.69
C SER A 160 -17.26 0.54 24.54
N SER A 161 -18.41 0.79 23.92
CA SER A 161 -19.64 0.97 24.67
C SER A 161 -19.91 -0.40 25.27
N ARG A 162 -19.44 -0.60 26.49
CA ARG A 162 -19.94 -1.66 27.36
C ARG A 162 -21.46 -1.43 27.46
N MET A 163 -22.22 -2.31 26.83
CA MET A 163 -23.57 -2.65 27.28
C MET A 163 -23.45 -3.73 28.34
#